data_AF-A0A0Q7W6V7-F1
#
_entry.id   AF-A0A0Q7W6V7-F1
#
_cell.length_a   1.000
_cell.length_b   1.000
_cell.length_c   1.000
_cell.angle_alpha   90.00
_cell.angle_beta   90.00
_cell.angle_gamma   90.00
#
_symmetry.space_group_name_H-M   'P 1'
#
loop_
_entity.id
_entity.type
_entity.pdbx_description
1 polymer ?
#
loop_
_entity_poly.entity_id
_entity_poly.type
_entity_poly.pdbx_seq_one_letter_code
_entity_poly.pdbx_strand_id
1 'polypeptide(L)'
;MAMTRTLFSISALAVELGKDRRTVASALDSVPSDGTIAGGHRGWFLTSALDAIDRGGKPAGEGPLAHFTDRLDGWQELYQGADIDMSLGEAADAFGIDRERLLVWLRAGLPYVLAGDFETGDGFILRPAWLVDWKIALQCLARASGDRTGARKLQLN
;
A
#
# COMPACT_ATOMS: atom_id res chain seq x y z
N MET A 1 -42.95 -6.77 10.37
CA MET A 1 -42.24 -7.95 10.92
C MET A 1 -40.80 -7.55 11.15
N ALA A 2 -40.37 -7.44 12.40
CA ALA A 2 -38.96 -7.17 12.72
C ALA A 2 -38.16 -8.42 12.41
N MET A 3 -37.30 -8.39 11.39
CA MET A 3 -36.35 -9.48 11.16
C MET A 3 -35.39 -9.54 12.34
N THR A 4 -35.47 -10.60 13.13
CA THR A 4 -34.47 -10.91 14.15
C THR A 4 -33.10 -10.95 13.47
N ARG A 5 -32.14 -10.18 13.97
CA ARG A 5 -30.80 -10.13 13.37
C ARG A 5 -30.13 -11.50 13.55
N THR A 6 -30.01 -12.25 12.46
CA THR A 6 -29.40 -13.58 12.43
C THR A 6 -27.89 -13.46 12.22
N LEU A 7 -27.09 -14.16 13.04
CA LEU A 7 -25.65 -14.27 12.84
C LEU A 7 -25.33 -15.39 11.84
N PHE A 8 -24.45 -15.10 10.89
CA PHE A 8 -24.02 -16.02 9.85
C PHE A 8 -22.52 -16.29 9.94
N SER A 9 -22.11 -17.52 9.59
CA SER A 9 -20.70 -17.84 9.32
C SER A 9 -20.27 -17.30 7.96
N ILE A 10 -18.96 -17.24 7.70
CA ILE A 10 -18.41 -16.89 6.38
C ILE A 10 -19.01 -17.77 5.27
N SER A 11 -19.12 -19.08 5.49
CA SER A 11 -19.68 -20.00 4.50
C SER A 11 -21.16 -19.74 4.23
N ALA A 12 -21.94 -19.45 5.28
CA ALA A 12 -23.36 -19.11 5.13
C ALA A 12 -23.55 -17.76 4.41
N LEU A 13 -22.70 -16.77 4.71
CA LEU A 13 -22.70 -15.48 4.02
C LEU A 13 -22.32 -15.62 2.54
N ALA A 14 -21.37 -16.48 2.20
CA ALA A 14 -21.00 -16.73 0.80
C ALA A 14 -22.19 -17.25 -0.02
N VAL A 15 -22.98 -18.16 0.57
CA VAL A 15 -24.22 -18.68 -0.05
C VAL A 15 -25.28 -17.58 -0.14
N GLU A 16 -25.56 -16.89 0.96
CA GLU A 16 -26.61 -15.86 1.03
C GLU A 16 -26.33 -14.67 0.08
N LEU A 17 -25.06 -14.30 -0.07
CA LEU A 17 -24.63 -13.16 -0.89
C LEU A 17 -24.27 -13.54 -2.33
N GLY A 18 -24.30 -14.83 -2.67
CA GLY A 18 -23.90 -15.32 -4.00
C GLY A 18 -22.44 -14.97 -4.37
N LYS A 19 -21.53 -14.96 -3.38
CA LYS A 19 -20.13 -14.57 -3.55
C LYS A 19 -19.18 -15.71 -3.20
N ASP A 20 -17.96 -15.64 -3.73
CA ASP A 20 -16.91 -16.59 -3.36
C ASP A 20 -16.54 -16.46 -1.86
N ARG A 21 -16.30 -17.61 -1.21
CA ARG A 21 -16.00 -17.67 0.22
C ARG A 21 -14.74 -16.88 0.59
N ARG A 22 -13.71 -16.86 -0.27
CA ARG A 22 -12.47 -16.10 -0.03
C ARG A 22 -12.72 -14.61 -0.12
N THR A 23 -13.58 -14.16 -1.04
CA THR A 23 -14.00 -12.75 -1.11
C THR A 23 -14.69 -12.31 0.18
N VAL A 24 -15.62 -13.11 0.71
CA VAL A 24 -16.30 -12.81 1.97
C VAL A 24 -15.32 -12.87 3.15
N ALA A 25 -14.42 -13.86 3.20
CA ALA A 25 -13.42 -13.97 4.24
C ALA A 25 -12.45 -12.77 4.25
N SER A 26 -11.95 -12.37 3.08
CA SER A 26 -11.05 -11.23 2.91
C SER A 26 -11.71 -9.92 3.37
N ALA A 27 -12.96 -9.70 2.95
CA ALA A 27 -13.71 -8.50 3.34
C ALA A 27 -13.95 -8.41 4.86
N LEU A 28 -14.06 -9.56 5.54
CA LEU A 28 -14.35 -9.64 6.98
C LEU A 28 -13.11 -9.82 7.86
N ASP A 29 -11.91 -9.96 7.28
CA ASP A 29 -10.69 -10.28 8.04
C ASP A 29 -10.36 -9.22 9.10
N SER A 30 -10.60 -7.95 8.75
CA SER A 30 -10.41 -6.79 9.64
C SER A 30 -11.68 -6.33 10.35
N VAL A 31 -12.81 -7.03 10.19
CA VAL A 31 -14.11 -6.65 10.75
C VAL A 31 -14.37 -7.48 12.01
N PRO A 32 -14.50 -6.86 13.20
CA PRO A 32 -14.89 -7.58 14.42
C PRO A 32 -16.18 -8.38 14.21
N SER A 33 -16.24 -9.59 14.77
CA SER A 33 -17.47 -10.39 14.71
C SER A 33 -18.56 -9.76 15.55
N ASP A 34 -19.79 -9.70 15.02
CA ASP A 34 -20.97 -9.26 15.75
C ASP A 34 -21.37 -10.21 16.89
N GLY A 35 -20.84 -11.44 16.86
CA GLY A 35 -20.97 -12.41 17.93
C GLY A 35 -20.41 -13.77 17.55
N THR A 36 -20.86 -14.80 18.26
CA THR A 36 -20.43 -16.18 18.07
C THR A 36 -21.65 -17.04 17.70
N ILE A 37 -21.53 -17.86 16.65
CA ILE A 37 -22.59 -18.79 16.27
C ILE A 37 -22.52 -20.10 17.07
N ALA A 38 -23.56 -20.92 16.97
CA ALA A 38 -23.56 -22.28 17.53
C ALA A 38 -22.34 -23.06 16.99
N GLY A 39 -21.49 -23.55 17.91
CA GLY A 39 -20.21 -24.18 17.58
C GLY A 39 -18.97 -23.33 17.88
N GLY A 40 -19.12 -22.11 18.40
CA GLY A 40 -17.98 -21.32 18.91
C GLY A 40 -17.23 -20.49 17.86
N HIS A 41 -17.73 -20.48 16.61
CA HIS A 41 -17.11 -19.72 15.53
C HIS A 41 -17.60 -18.27 15.47
N ARG A 42 -16.73 -17.37 14.99
CA ARG A 42 -17.07 -15.98 14.71
C ARG A 42 -18.24 -15.88 13.73
N GLY A 43 -19.18 -14.97 14.01
CA GLY A 43 -20.35 -14.69 13.18
C GLY A 43 -20.58 -13.21 12.97
N TRP A 44 -21.18 -12.87 11.83
CA TRP A 44 -21.52 -11.51 11.44
C TRP A 44 -22.99 -11.43 11.00
N PHE A 45 -23.60 -10.26 11.19
CA PHE A 45 -24.89 -9.96 10.60
C PHE A 45 -24.74 -9.71 9.10
N LEU A 46 -25.77 -10.05 8.32
CA LEU A 46 -25.79 -9.82 6.88
C LEU A 46 -25.50 -8.34 6.52
N THR A 47 -26.02 -7.41 7.32
CA THR A 47 -25.78 -5.97 7.18
C THR A 47 -24.32 -5.59 7.37
N SER A 48 -23.64 -6.18 8.36
CA SER A 48 -22.22 -5.92 8.63
C SER A 48 -21.34 -6.49 7.50
N ALA A 49 -21.72 -7.66 6.99
CA ALA A 49 -21.03 -8.30 5.87
C ALA A 49 -21.20 -7.51 4.55
N LEU A 50 -22.41 -7.02 4.25
CA LEU A 50 -22.67 -6.17 3.09
C LEU A 50 -21.87 -4.87 3.18
N ASP A 51 -21.89 -4.20 4.33
CA ASP A 51 -21.13 -2.96 4.55
C ASP A 51 -19.62 -3.20 4.41
N ALA A 52 -19.08 -4.32 4.91
CA ALA A 52 -17.68 -4.69 4.75
C ALA A 52 -17.29 -4.96 3.28
N ILE A 53 -18.18 -5.61 2.52
CA ILE A 53 -17.96 -5.92 1.11
C ILE A 53 -18.08 -4.65 0.25
N ASP A 54 -19.07 -3.79 0.51
CA ASP A 54 -19.29 -2.54 -0.20
C ASP A 54 -18.17 -1.53 0.06
N ARG A 55 -17.62 -1.52 1.28
CA ARG A 55 -16.40 -0.77 1.60
C ARG A 55 -15.15 -1.33 0.93
N GLY A 56 -15.27 -2.48 0.27
CA GLY A 56 -14.19 -3.11 -0.50
C GLY A 56 -13.00 -3.41 0.39
N GLY A 57 -13.22 -4.15 1.49
CA GLY A 57 -12.16 -4.59 2.40
C GLY A 57 -10.93 -5.01 1.59
N LYS A 58 -9.91 -4.15 1.60
CA LYS A 58 -8.66 -4.43 0.89
C LYS A 58 -8.06 -5.66 1.55
N PRO A 59 -7.68 -6.68 0.79
CA PRO A 59 -6.99 -7.84 1.35
C PRO A 59 -5.87 -7.37 2.28
N ALA A 60 -5.72 -8.03 3.44
CA ALA A 60 -4.47 -7.93 4.19
C ALA A 60 -3.34 -8.35 3.24
N GLY A 61 -2.40 -7.44 2.97
CA GLY A 61 -1.36 -7.62 1.95
C GLY A 61 -1.60 -6.88 0.63
N GLU A 62 -2.69 -6.11 0.48
CA GLU A 62 -2.87 -5.22 -0.69
C GLU A 62 -2.87 -3.74 -0.28
N GLY A 63 -1.86 -3.02 -0.76
CA GLY A 63 -1.76 -1.58 -0.60
C GLY A 63 -0.32 -1.10 -0.48
N PRO A 64 -0.11 0.22 -0.29
CA PRO A 64 1.24 0.77 -0.26
C PRO A 64 2.15 0.23 0.85
N LEU A 65 1.55 -0.27 1.94
CA LEU A 65 2.30 -0.91 3.03
C LEU A 65 2.74 -2.34 2.70
N ALA A 66 2.07 -3.02 1.76
CA ALA A 66 2.44 -4.37 1.33
C ALA A 66 3.89 -4.40 0.81
N HIS A 67 4.29 -3.36 0.08
CA HIS A 67 5.68 -3.17 -0.36
C HIS A 67 6.70 -3.24 0.78
N PHE A 68 6.39 -2.62 1.92
CA PHE A 68 7.30 -2.61 3.07
C PHE A 68 7.26 -3.92 3.86
N THR A 69 6.11 -4.58 3.94
CA THR A 69 6.01 -5.91 4.57
C THR A 69 6.72 -6.97 3.73
N ASP A 70 6.59 -6.94 2.40
CA ASP A 70 7.29 -7.87 1.50
C ASP A 70 8.82 -7.68 1.60
N ARG A 71 9.28 -6.43 1.72
CA ARG A 71 10.70 -6.13 1.96
C ARG A 71 11.19 -6.62 3.31
N LEU A 72 10.34 -6.55 4.34
CA LEU A 72 10.66 -7.10 5.64
C LEU A 72 10.76 -8.62 5.58
N ASP A 73 9.89 -9.30 4.84
CA ASP A 73 9.91 -10.76 4.71
C ASP A 73 11.12 -11.24 3.88
N GLY A 74 11.48 -10.50 2.82
CA GLY A 74 12.60 -10.80 1.92
C GLY A 74 13.93 -10.11 2.27
N TRP A 75 14.09 -9.55 3.47
CA TRP A 75 15.21 -8.64 3.78
C TRP A 75 16.59 -9.29 3.55
N GLN A 76 16.74 -10.58 3.84
CA GLN A 76 18.01 -11.28 3.71
C GLN A 76 18.48 -11.33 2.26
N GLU A 77 17.57 -11.61 1.32
CA GLU A 77 17.87 -11.68 -0.10
C GLU A 77 18.17 -10.29 -0.67
N LEU A 78 17.41 -9.28 -0.22
CA LEU A 78 17.60 -7.89 -0.62
C LEU A 78 18.97 -7.33 -0.22
N TYR A 79 19.46 -7.66 0.99
CA TYR A 79 20.76 -7.20 1.49
C TYR A 79 21.94 -8.11 1.14
N GLN A 80 21.69 -9.31 0.62
CA GLN A 80 22.71 -10.19 0.06
C GLN A 80 22.96 -9.93 -1.43
N GLY A 81 22.00 -9.31 -2.12
CA GLY A 81 22.17 -8.84 -3.49
C GLY A 81 23.23 -7.74 -3.62
N ALA A 82 23.77 -7.58 -4.83
CA ALA A 82 24.63 -6.44 -5.13
C ALA A 82 23.80 -5.15 -5.11
N ASP A 83 24.28 -4.14 -4.40
CA ASP A 83 23.71 -2.80 -4.46
C ASP A 83 23.78 -2.28 -5.90
N ILE A 84 22.63 -1.88 -6.45
CA ILE A 84 22.57 -1.21 -7.74
C ILE A 84 22.67 0.29 -7.46
N ASP A 85 23.81 0.86 -7.76
CA ASP A 85 24.05 2.30 -7.68
C ASP A 85 23.88 2.89 -9.08
N MET A 86 23.07 3.95 -9.20
CA MET A 86 22.75 4.62 -10.45
C MET A 86 23.01 6.11 -10.35
N SER A 87 23.53 6.71 -11.41
CA SER A 87 23.49 8.16 -11.57
C SER A 87 22.05 8.67 -11.64
N LEU A 88 21.87 9.98 -11.44
CA LEU A 88 20.56 10.62 -11.58
C LEU A 88 19.94 10.39 -12.97
N GLY A 89 20.76 10.39 -14.03
CA GLY A 89 20.31 10.16 -15.40
C GLY A 89 19.83 8.72 -15.61
N GLU A 90 20.61 7.73 -15.17
CA GLU A 90 20.21 6.33 -15.25
C GLU A 90 18.94 6.03 -14.45
N ALA A 91 18.77 6.66 -13.28
CA ALA A 91 17.55 6.56 -12.51
C ALA A 91 16.35 7.23 -13.22
N ALA A 92 16.54 8.39 -13.84
CA ALA A 92 15.50 9.04 -14.62
C ALA A 92 14.99 8.14 -15.76
N ASP A 93 15.93 7.55 -16.50
CA ASP A 93 15.64 6.67 -17.63
C ASP A 93 14.99 5.35 -17.17
N ALA A 94 15.57 4.68 -16.18
CA ALA A 94 15.11 3.38 -15.70
C ALA A 94 13.69 3.44 -15.12
N PHE A 95 13.32 4.57 -14.49
CA PHE A 95 12.02 4.75 -13.85
C PHE A 95 11.02 5.52 -14.72
N GLY A 96 11.43 6.03 -15.88
CA GLY A 96 10.62 6.91 -16.72
C GLY A 96 10.18 8.18 -15.98
N ILE A 97 11.05 8.71 -15.12
CA ILE A 97 10.80 9.91 -14.32
C ILE A 97 11.68 11.03 -14.85
N ASP A 98 11.10 12.21 -15.03
CA ASP A 98 11.86 13.38 -15.45
C ASP A 98 12.95 13.78 -14.43
N ARG A 99 14.10 14.25 -14.93
CA ARG A 99 15.23 14.64 -14.08
C ARG A 99 14.89 15.78 -13.12
N GLU A 100 14.08 16.75 -13.54
CA GLU A 100 13.62 17.85 -12.70
C GLU A 100 12.80 17.32 -11.51
N ARG A 101 11.97 16.29 -11.74
CA ARG A 101 11.21 15.64 -10.68
C ARG A 101 12.12 15.01 -9.63
N LEU A 102 13.14 14.28 -10.08
CA LEU A 102 14.12 13.67 -9.16
C LEU A 102 14.90 14.74 -8.38
N LEU A 103 15.25 15.86 -9.01
CA LEU A 103 15.87 16.99 -8.33
C LEU A 103 14.98 17.60 -7.24
N VAL A 104 13.67 17.76 -7.52
CA VAL A 104 12.71 18.19 -6.50
C VAL A 104 12.70 17.22 -5.32
N TRP A 105 12.71 15.91 -5.58
CA TRP A 105 12.74 14.90 -4.52
C TRP A 105 14.05 14.90 -3.73
N LEU A 106 15.20 15.06 -4.37
CA LEU A 106 16.49 15.21 -3.70
C LEU A 106 16.52 16.43 -2.78
N ARG A 107 16.06 17.59 -3.26
CA ARG A 107 15.93 18.81 -2.44
C ARG A 107 14.93 18.64 -1.29
N ALA A 108 13.98 17.72 -1.43
CA ALA A 108 13.00 17.37 -0.39
C ALA A 108 13.47 16.26 0.56
N GLY A 109 14.66 15.68 0.36
CA GLY A 109 15.26 14.69 1.26
C GLY A 109 15.25 13.24 0.76
N LEU A 110 15.02 12.98 -0.53
CA LEU A 110 15.22 11.65 -1.13
C LEU A 110 16.64 11.15 -0.79
N PRO A 111 16.80 9.94 -0.21
CA PRO A 111 18.11 9.39 0.11
C PRO A 111 18.98 9.17 -1.13
N TYR A 112 20.28 9.41 -0.96
CA TYR A 112 21.32 9.21 -1.99
C TYR A 112 22.56 8.60 -1.36
N VAL A 113 23.34 7.89 -2.18
CA VAL A 113 24.61 7.26 -1.77
C VAL A 113 25.71 8.29 -1.75
N LEU A 114 25.76 9.11 -2.81
CA LEU A 114 26.71 10.20 -2.96
C LEU A 114 25.96 11.48 -3.29
N ALA A 115 26.30 12.54 -2.56
CA ALA A 115 25.76 13.87 -2.83
C ALA A 115 26.34 14.42 -4.13
N GLY A 116 25.47 14.95 -4.98
CA GLY A 116 25.83 15.71 -6.16
C GLY A 116 25.44 17.19 -6.05
N ASP A 117 25.42 17.86 -7.18
CA ASP A 117 24.96 19.23 -7.32
C ASP A 117 23.43 19.30 -7.29
N PHE A 118 22.86 20.06 -6.33
CA PHE A 118 21.41 20.16 -6.19
C PHE A 118 20.73 21.05 -7.25
N GLU A 119 21.46 21.84 -8.02
CA GLU A 119 20.93 22.63 -9.13
C GLU A 119 20.86 21.80 -10.41
N THR A 120 21.95 21.13 -10.79
CA THR A 120 22.07 20.39 -12.04
C THR A 120 21.74 18.91 -11.92
N GLY A 121 21.99 18.32 -10.75
CA GLY A 121 21.85 16.90 -10.48
C GLY A 121 23.10 16.07 -10.76
N ASP A 122 24.18 16.70 -11.21
CA ASP A 122 25.41 16.00 -11.58
C ASP A 122 26.14 15.48 -10.33
N GLY A 123 26.71 14.28 -10.44
CA GLY A 123 27.43 13.63 -9.34
C GLY A 123 26.55 12.90 -8.32
N PHE A 124 25.22 13.01 -8.40
CA PHE A 124 24.35 12.20 -7.55
C PHE A 124 24.42 10.72 -7.91
N ILE A 125 24.58 9.89 -6.88
CA ILE A 125 24.42 8.43 -6.96
C ILE A 125 23.26 8.02 -6.08
N LEU A 126 22.32 7.27 -6.65
CA LEU A 126 21.07 6.85 -6.04
C LEU A 126 20.97 5.33 -6.02
N ARG A 127 20.23 4.81 -5.03
CA ARG A 127 19.78 3.42 -5.06
C ARG A 127 18.33 3.34 -5.54
N PRO A 128 18.03 2.48 -6.53
CA PRO A 128 16.67 2.21 -7.00
C PRO A 128 15.68 1.92 -5.86
N ALA A 129 16.12 1.13 -4.87
CA ALA A 129 15.28 0.76 -3.73
C ALA A 129 14.81 2.00 -2.94
N TRP A 130 15.68 2.97 -2.70
CA TRP A 130 15.34 4.19 -1.95
C TRP A 130 14.40 5.10 -2.73
N LEU A 131 14.56 5.16 -4.06
CA LEU A 131 13.65 5.91 -4.92
C LEU A 131 12.22 5.35 -4.88
N VAL A 132 12.09 4.02 -4.94
CA VAL A 132 10.79 3.34 -4.84
C VAL A 132 10.17 3.58 -3.47
N ASP A 133 10.93 3.35 -2.39
CA ASP A 133 10.47 3.54 -1.01
C ASP A 133 9.98 4.98 -0.78
N TRP A 134 10.76 5.96 -1.25
CA TRP A 134 10.42 7.38 -1.17
C TRP A 134 9.14 7.73 -1.91
N LYS A 135 8.99 7.27 -3.17
CA LYS A 135 7.79 7.52 -3.97
C LYS A 135 6.56 6.96 -3.29
N ILE A 136 6.63 5.72 -2.79
CA ILE A 136 5.51 5.07 -2.10
C ILE A 136 5.14 5.87 -0.83
N ALA A 137 6.14 6.23 -0.01
CA ALA A 137 5.92 7.02 1.20
C ALA A 137 5.25 8.37 0.90
N LEU A 138 5.74 9.12 -0.09
CA LEU A 138 5.15 10.39 -0.49
C LEU A 138 3.72 10.25 -1.03
N GLN A 139 3.45 9.22 -1.84
CA GLN A 139 2.10 8.95 -2.34
C GLN A 139 1.13 8.57 -1.22
N CYS A 140 1.57 7.80 -0.23
CA CYS A 140 0.80 7.51 0.98
C CYS A 140 0.46 8.79 1.74
N LEU A 141 1.47 9.62 2.01
CA LEU A 141 1.31 10.87 2.75
C LEU A 141 0.37 11.83 2.04
N ALA A 142 0.56 12.04 0.73
CA ALA A 142 -0.32 12.88 -0.08
C ALA A 142 -1.77 12.40 -0.09
N ARG A 143 -1.99 11.08 -0.21
CA ARG A 143 -3.33 10.49 -0.17
C ARG A 143 -3.97 10.62 1.21
N ALA A 144 -3.21 10.39 2.27
CA ALA A 144 -3.71 10.45 3.65
C ALA A 144 -4.02 11.89 4.10
N SER A 145 -3.19 12.86 3.72
CA SER A 145 -3.38 14.27 4.08
C SER A 145 -4.43 14.96 3.22
N GLY A 146 -4.67 14.48 2.00
CA GLY A 146 -5.50 15.18 1.02
C GLY A 146 -4.86 16.47 0.47
N ASP A 147 -3.60 16.75 0.81
CA ASP A 147 -2.89 17.97 0.41
C ASP A 147 -2.47 17.92 -1.06
N ARG A 148 -3.40 18.35 -1.92
CA ARG A 148 -3.18 18.45 -3.37
C ARG A 148 -2.12 19.49 -3.74
N THR A 149 -1.92 20.52 -2.92
CA THR A 149 -0.94 21.58 -3.21
C THR A 149 0.47 21.07 -2.95
N GLY A 150 0.71 20.44 -1.79
CA GLY A 150 1.95 19.78 -1.47
C GLY A 150 2.28 18.66 -2.46
N ALA A 151 1.29 17.84 -2.83
CA ALA A 151 1.46 16.77 -3.80
C ALA A 151 1.91 17.28 -5.18
N ARG A 152 1.32 18.38 -5.66
CA ARG A 152 1.74 19.03 -6.92
C ARG A 152 3.14 19.62 -6.83
N LYS A 153 3.48 20.27 -5.71
CA LYS A 153 4.82 20.83 -5.49
C LYS A 153 5.90 19.74 -5.49
N LEU A 154 5.56 18.56 -4.95
CA LEU A 154 6.39 17.36 -5.00
C LEU A 154 6.22 16.54 -6.29
N GLN A 155 5.46 17.05 -7.26
CA GLN A 155 5.23 16.40 -8.56
C GLN A 155 4.77 14.92 -8.46
N LEU A 156 3.87 14.62 -7.52
CA LEU A 156 3.33 13.27 -7.28
C LEU A 156 2.17 12.88 -8.21
N ASN A 157 2.00 13.63 -9.29
CA ASN A 157 0.89 13.54 -10.24
C ASN A 157 1.10 12.39 -11.23
#